data_AF-F0HMR8-F1
#
_entry.id   AF-F0HMR8-F1
#
_cell.length_a   1.000
_cell.length_b   1.000
_cell.length_c   1.000
_cell.angle_alpha   90.00
_cell.angle_beta   90.00
_cell.angle_gamma   90.00
#
_symmetry.space_group_name_H-M   'P 1'
#
loop_
_entity.id
_entity.type
_entity.pdbx_description
1 polymer ?
#
loop_
_entity_poly.entity_id
_entity_poly.type
_entity_poly.pdbx_seq_one_letter_code
_entity_poly.pdbx_strand_id
1 'polypeptide(L)'
;MSKANGSEALVAEQLSKDRAVIELCRRSLVNHFVVRDMDAALAYMADDVEWLGPFSCQTASDKKTMEDILRPEYSIRLALADERWRARKRANTWIVSARYTLLVVSAGGERSMPFKQHATYVWAPTPDGPRIVHLHVSNATDANPLLPSLDPGQNAIEFLYEHFDAQGSGAGKLSFRDTDGDVHVLHPNELYAIESDGPRCVIRHAHGKFAVRGALASLEKELPAKDFLRLHRSCLVHRGRIASIEDHQALLDDGSSYPIAERRSREIKQSFELTL
;
A
#
# COMPACT_ATOMS: atom_id res chain seq x y z
N MET A 1 13.37 49.48 -10.97
CA MET A 1 12.14 48.66 -11.03
C MET A 1 12.12 47.62 -12.17
N SER A 2 13.20 47.38 -12.93
CA SER A 2 13.17 46.49 -14.12
C SER A 2 13.63 45.03 -13.89
N LYS A 3 14.28 44.70 -12.77
CA LYS A 3 14.79 43.33 -12.50
C LYS A 3 13.74 42.35 -11.94
N ALA A 4 12.64 42.82 -11.38
CA ALA A 4 11.60 41.97 -10.78
C ALA A 4 10.78 41.21 -11.84
N ASN A 5 10.39 41.87 -12.94
CA ASN A 5 9.60 41.28 -14.03
C ASN A 5 10.31 40.12 -14.76
N GLY A 6 11.64 40.17 -14.91
CA GLY A 6 12.39 39.12 -15.59
C GLY A 6 12.49 37.81 -14.79
N SER A 7 12.57 37.92 -13.47
CA SER A 7 12.63 36.75 -12.58
C SER A 7 11.28 36.02 -12.52
N GLU A 8 10.17 36.75 -12.49
CA GLU A 8 8.82 36.16 -12.46
C GLU A 8 8.49 35.44 -13.78
N ALA A 9 8.88 36.00 -14.92
CA ALA A 9 8.68 35.37 -16.23
C ALA A 9 9.47 34.06 -16.37
N LEU A 10 10.73 34.03 -15.92
CA LEU A 10 11.56 32.81 -15.93
C LEU A 10 11.00 31.72 -14.99
N VAL A 11 10.49 32.12 -13.82
CA VAL A 11 9.83 31.20 -12.88
C VAL A 11 8.54 30.64 -13.50
N ALA A 12 7.72 31.48 -14.12
CA ALA A 12 6.49 31.05 -14.79
C ALA A 12 6.77 30.10 -15.97
N GLU A 13 7.81 30.38 -16.78
CA GLU A 13 8.23 29.51 -17.87
C GLU A 13 8.71 28.14 -17.36
N GLN A 14 9.49 28.12 -16.28
CA GLN A 14 9.95 26.87 -15.68
C GLN A 14 8.80 26.08 -15.07
N LEU A 15 7.84 26.72 -14.39
CA LEU A 15 6.63 26.08 -13.87
C LEU A 15 5.78 25.47 -14.99
N SER A 16 5.70 26.14 -16.15
CA SER A 16 5.03 25.62 -17.34
C SER A 16 5.71 24.34 -17.86
N LYS A 17 7.05 24.34 -17.96
CA LYS A 17 7.83 23.16 -18.36
C LYS A 17 7.73 22.02 -17.35
N ASP A 18 7.72 22.34 -16.06
CA ASP A 18 7.54 21.36 -14.97
C ASP A 18 6.17 20.69 -15.06
N ARG A 19 5.11 21.47 -15.34
CA ARG A 19 3.76 20.92 -15.55
C ARG A 19 3.70 20.01 -16.78
N ALA A 20 4.37 20.39 -17.87
CA ALA A 20 4.40 19.60 -19.10
C ALA A 20 5.08 18.24 -18.88
N VAL A 21 6.24 18.19 -18.20
CA VAL A 21 6.92 16.91 -17.93
C VAL A 21 6.15 16.03 -16.95
N ILE A 22 5.47 16.62 -15.95
CA ILE A 22 4.56 15.90 -15.05
C ILE A 22 3.43 15.24 -15.85
N GLU A 23 2.80 15.98 -16.77
CA GLU A 23 1.71 15.46 -17.59
C GLU A 23 2.14 14.28 -18.47
N LEU A 24 3.35 14.33 -19.03
CA LEU A 24 3.91 13.21 -19.81
C LEU A 24 4.16 11.98 -18.93
N CYS A 25 4.71 12.16 -17.72
CA CYS A 25 4.90 11.06 -16.77
C CYS A 25 3.56 10.48 -16.31
N ARG A 26 2.58 11.34 -16.01
CA ARG A 26 1.24 10.92 -15.61
C ARG A 26 0.53 10.16 -16.73
N ARG A 27 0.66 10.59 -17.98
CA ARG A 27 0.13 9.87 -19.13
C ARG A 27 0.73 8.48 -19.26
N SER A 28 2.05 8.36 -19.11
CA SER A 28 2.73 7.05 -19.08
C SER A 28 2.15 6.15 -17.98
N LEU A 29 2.00 6.67 -16.76
CA LEU A 29 1.43 5.95 -15.62
C LEU A 29 -0.03 5.51 -15.85
N VAL A 30 -0.87 6.41 -16.36
CA VAL A 30 -2.28 6.15 -16.67
C VAL A 30 -2.41 5.11 -17.77
N ASN A 31 -1.58 5.20 -18.82
CA ASN A 31 -1.57 4.22 -19.90
C ASN A 31 -1.14 2.84 -19.39
N HIS A 32 -0.16 2.80 -18.49
CA HIS A 32 0.34 1.56 -17.89
C HIS A 32 -0.70 0.88 -16.99
N PHE A 33 -1.32 1.61 -16.05
CA PHE A 33 -2.17 1.01 -15.03
C PHE A 33 -3.67 1.00 -15.35
N VAL A 34 -4.17 2.06 -15.99
CA VAL A 34 -5.62 2.28 -16.17
C VAL A 34 -6.07 1.87 -17.57
N VAL A 35 -5.43 2.39 -18.61
CA VAL A 35 -5.80 2.11 -20.01
C VAL A 35 -5.31 0.73 -20.44
N ARG A 36 -4.18 0.28 -19.88
CA ARG A 36 -3.43 -0.92 -20.28
C ARG A 36 -3.01 -0.87 -21.76
N ASP A 37 -2.49 0.29 -22.17
CA ASP A 37 -1.88 0.48 -23.48
C ASP A 37 -0.35 0.51 -23.30
N MET A 38 0.31 -0.59 -23.70
CA MET A 38 1.74 -0.77 -23.48
C MET A 38 2.57 0.17 -24.35
N ASP A 39 2.24 0.28 -25.62
CA ASP A 39 2.94 1.15 -26.55
C ASP A 39 2.84 2.62 -26.10
N ALA A 40 1.64 3.05 -25.70
CA ALA A 40 1.44 4.41 -25.20
C ALA A 40 2.03 4.66 -23.81
N ALA A 41 2.20 3.62 -22.98
CA ALA A 41 2.87 3.72 -21.69
C ALA A 41 4.38 3.93 -21.85
N LEU A 42 5.00 3.23 -22.81
CA LEU A 42 6.45 3.23 -23.03
C LEU A 42 6.89 4.25 -24.11
N ALA A 43 5.95 4.99 -24.71
CA ALA A 43 6.20 5.90 -25.83
C ALA A 43 7.27 6.98 -25.57
N TYR A 44 7.43 7.41 -24.31
CA TYR A 44 8.36 8.48 -23.94
C TYR A 44 9.68 7.98 -23.36
N MET A 45 9.87 6.66 -23.27
CA MET A 45 11.10 6.04 -22.77
C MET A 45 12.14 5.93 -23.87
N ALA A 46 13.40 6.11 -23.51
CA ALA A 46 14.53 5.79 -24.37
C ALA A 46 14.63 4.27 -24.55
N ASP A 47 15.26 3.82 -25.63
CA ASP A 47 15.44 2.38 -25.88
C ASP A 47 16.39 1.74 -24.85
N ASP A 48 17.32 2.52 -24.30
CA ASP A 48 18.30 2.16 -23.25
C ASP A 48 17.84 2.56 -21.84
N VAL A 49 16.52 2.59 -21.58
CA VAL A 49 15.98 2.96 -20.26
C VAL A 49 16.42 1.99 -19.16
N GLU A 50 16.92 2.53 -18.06
CA GLU A 50 17.14 1.79 -16.81
C GLU A 50 15.86 1.76 -15.97
N TRP A 51 15.28 0.59 -15.80
CA TRP A 51 14.03 0.39 -15.06
C TRP A 51 14.20 -0.51 -13.84
N LEU A 52 13.70 -0.03 -12.70
CA LEU A 52 13.55 -0.78 -11.46
C LEU A 52 12.08 -0.75 -11.05
N GLY A 53 11.41 -1.89 -11.04
CA GLY A 53 10.05 -2.06 -10.57
C GLY A 53 9.97 -2.35 -9.06
N PRO A 54 8.75 -2.36 -8.52
CA PRO A 54 8.52 -2.58 -7.08
C PRO A 54 8.82 -4.01 -6.60
N PHE A 55 9.08 -4.96 -7.49
CA PHE A 55 9.43 -6.35 -7.16
C PHE A 55 10.85 -6.70 -7.57
N SER A 56 11.49 -7.62 -6.85
CA SER A 56 12.90 -7.99 -7.05
C SER A 56 13.24 -8.54 -8.44
N CYS A 57 12.27 -9.13 -9.14
CA CYS A 57 12.44 -9.65 -10.50
C CYS A 57 12.14 -8.62 -11.59
N GLN A 58 11.63 -7.44 -11.24
CA GLN A 58 11.26 -6.39 -12.19
C GLN A 58 12.42 -5.42 -12.38
N THR A 59 13.41 -5.82 -13.15
CA THR A 59 14.55 -4.97 -13.50
C THR A 59 14.88 -5.11 -14.98
N ALA A 60 15.16 -4.01 -15.67
CA ALA A 60 15.58 -4.01 -17.06
C ALA A 60 16.55 -2.86 -17.36
N SER A 61 17.48 -3.08 -18.29
CA SER A 61 18.42 -2.08 -18.80
C SER A 61 18.12 -1.66 -20.25
N ASP A 62 16.96 -2.08 -20.76
CA ASP A 62 16.46 -1.70 -22.07
C ASP A 62 14.93 -1.80 -22.11
N LYS A 63 14.33 -1.04 -23.03
CA LYS A 63 12.89 -0.94 -23.20
C LYS A 63 12.24 -2.26 -23.62
N LYS A 64 12.93 -3.09 -24.40
CA LYS A 64 12.38 -4.35 -24.90
C LYS A 64 12.26 -5.39 -23.78
N THR A 65 13.30 -5.51 -22.96
CA THR A 65 13.28 -6.36 -21.77
C THR A 65 12.21 -5.91 -20.77
N MET A 66 12.08 -4.59 -20.56
CA MET A 66 10.99 -4.05 -19.73
C MET A 66 9.60 -4.42 -20.28
N GLU A 67 9.39 -4.29 -21.59
CA GLU A 67 8.14 -4.66 -22.26
C GLU A 67 7.81 -6.15 -22.03
N ASP A 68 8.79 -7.03 -22.19
CA ASP A 68 8.58 -8.48 -22.07
C ASP A 68 8.30 -8.91 -20.62
N ILE A 69 8.92 -8.24 -19.63
CA ILE A 69 8.62 -8.45 -18.19
C ILE A 69 7.19 -8.00 -17.87
N LEU A 70 6.76 -6.84 -18.37
CA LEU A 70 5.46 -6.28 -18.04
C LEU A 70 4.30 -6.93 -18.80
N ARG A 71 4.53 -7.49 -20.00
CA ARG A 71 3.47 -8.01 -20.88
C ARG A 71 2.48 -8.96 -20.19
N PRO A 72 2.89 -9.92 -19.35
CA PRO A 72 1.95 -10.80 -18.63
C PRO A 72 0.99 -10.03 -17.71
N GLU A 73 1.37 -8.86 -17.23
CA GLU A 73 0.61 -8.03 -16.29
C GLU A 73 -0.50 -7.21 -16.97
N TYR A 74 -0.52 -7.12 -18.30
CA TYR A 74 -1.40 -6.24 -19.07
C TYR A 74 -2.87 -6.65 -19.16
N SER A 75 -3.25 -7.80 -18.60
CA SER A 75 -4.63 -8.29 -18.56
C SER A 75 -5.48 -7.63 -17.46
N ILE A 76 -4.88 -7.01 -16.44
CA ILE A 76 -5.59 -6.48 -15.27
C ILE A 76 -5.56 -4.95 -15.24
N ARG A 77 -6.74 -4.32 -15.17
CA ARG A 77 -6.89 -2.87 -15.02
C ARG A 77 -6.90 -2.48 -13.55
N LEU A 78 -6.18 -1.40 -13.24
CA LEU A 78 -6.14 -0.79 -11.91
C LEU A 78 -6.71 0.63 -11.97
N ALA A 79 -7.06 1.17 -10.82
CA ALA A 79 -7.37 2.61 -10.68
C ALA A 79 -6.26 3.34 -9.92
N LEU A 80 -6.10 4.63 -10.20
CA LEU A 80 -5.16 5.53 -9.52
C LEU A 80 -5.92 6.45 -8.57
N ALA A 81 -5.36 6.70 -7.38
CA ALA A 81 -5.89 7.62 -6.38
C ALA A 81 -4.77 8.36 -5.63
N ASP A 82 -5.09 9.49 -4.99
CA ASP A 82 -4.17 10.34 -4.21
C ASP A 82 -2.83 10.61 -4.93
N GLU A 83 -2.92 10.96 -6.21
CA GLU A 83 -1.74 11.28 -7.02
C GLU A 83 -1.11 12.61 -6.58
N ARG A 84 0.19 12.58 -6.26
CA ARG A 84 0.99 13.76 -5.92
C ARG A 84 2.25 13.76 -6.74
N TRP A 85 2.42 14.82 -7.52
CA TRP A 85 3.51 14.96 -8.48
C TRP A 85 4.42 16.13 -8.13
N ARG A 86 5.71 15.97 -8.41
CA ARG A 86 6.70 17.04 -8.26
C ARG A 86 7.79 16.89 -9.30
N ALA A 87 8.05 17.96 -10.05
CA ALA A 87 9.21 18.06 -10.93
C ALA A 87 10.31 18.94 -10.32
N ARG A 88 11.55 18.61 -10.65
CA ARG A 88 12.75 19.41 -10.38
C ARG A 88 13.67 19.32 -11.58
N LYS A 89 13.99 20.47 -12.18
CA LYS A 89 15.02 20.56 -13.21
C LYS A 89 16.41 20.72 -12.60
N ARG A 90 17.40 20.01 -13.14
CA ARG A 90 18.83 20.14 -12.85
C ARG A 90 19.60 20.08 -14.16
N ALA A 91 20.26 21.17 -14.53
CA ALA A 91 20.88 21.31 -15.86
C ALA A 91 19.89 20.91 -16.98
N ASN A 92 20.25 19.96 -17.82
CA ASN A 92 19.41 19.48 -18.93
C ASN A 92 18.54 18.26 -18.57
N THR A 93 18.43 17.94 -17.28
CA THR A 93 17.70 16.78 -16.76
C THR A 93 16.49 17.24 -15.95
N TRP A 94 15.37 16.52 -16.09
CA TRP A 94 14.24 16.63 -15.16
C TRP A 94 14.13 15.38 -14.32
N ILE A 95 13.95 15.58 -13.01
CA ILE A 95 13.60 14.52 -12.07
C ILE A 95 12.14 14.76 -11.69
N VAL A 96 11.28 13.79 -11.99
CA VAL A 96 9.86 13.82 -11.65
C VAL A 96 9.58 12.73 -10.63
N SER A 97 9.11 13.12 -9.45
CA SER A 97 8.69 12.21 -8.40
C SER A 97 7.17 12.17 -8.32
N ALA A 98 6.63 10.97 -8.22
CA ALA A 98 5.22 10.71 -8.03
C ALA A 98 5.00 9.90 -6.74
N ARG A 99 3.91 10.20 -6.05
CA ARG A 99 3.35 9.35 -4.99
C ARG A 99 1.90 9.13 -5.34
N TYR A 100 1.46 7.88 -5.36
CA TYR A 100 0.10 7.53 -5.74
C TYR A 100 -0.32 6.24 -5.05
N THR A 101 -1.63 6.01 -5.03
CA THR A 101 -2.24 4.77 -4.58
C THR A 101 -2.80 4.04 -5.78
N LEU A 102 -2.36 2.79 -6.01
CA LEU A 102 -3.03 1.87 -6.90
C LEU A 102 -4.18 1.20 -6.17
N LEU A 103 -5.33 1.12 -6.81
CA LEU A 103 -6.50 0.38 -6.32
C LEU A 103 -6.66 -0.85 -7.20
N VAL A 104 -6.37 -2.02 -6.62
CA VAL A 104 -6.67 -3.32 -7.24
C VAL A 104 -8.11 -3.65 -6.91
N VAL A 105 -8.96 -3.83 -7.92
CA VAL A 105 -10.38 -4.14 -7.75
C VAL A 105 -10.61 -5.60 -8.14
N SER A 106 -11.35 -6.35 -7.34
CA SER A 106 -11.69 -7.74 -7.67
C SER A 106 -12.56 -7.85 -8.91
N ALA A 107 -12.54 -9.00 -9.58
CA ALA A 107 -13.29 -9.22 -10.83
C ALA A 107 -14.80 -8.94 -10.73
N GLY A 108 -15.38 -9.06 -9.52
CA GLY A 108 -16.78 -8.71 -9.24
C GLY A 108 -17.04 -7.26 -8.84
N GLY A 109 -16.01 -6.43 -8.71
CA GLY A 109 -16.13 -5.02 -8.27
C GLY A 109 -16.40 -4.84 -6.77
N GLU A 110 -16.52 -5.92 -6.01
CA GLU A 110 -16.96 -5.91 -4.61
C GLU A 110 -15.84 -5.55 -3.62
N ARG A 111 -14.58 -5.74 -4.01
CA ARG A 111 -13.41 -5.51 -3.16
C ARG A 111 -12.40 -4.60 -3.86
N SER A 112 -11.80 -3.69 -3.11
CA SER A 112 -10.66 -2.90 -3.57
C SER A 112 -9.55 -2.92 -2.53
N MET A 113 -8.30 -3.08 -2.99
CA MET A 113 -7.11 -3.10 -2.15
C MET A 113 -6.16 -1.97 -2.58
N PRO A 114 -5.82 -1.04 -1.67
CA PRO A 114 -4.92 0.07 -1.96
C PRO A 114 -3.44 -0.30 -1.77
N PHE A 115 -2.61 0.02 -2.76
CA PHE A 115 -1.15 -0.07 -2.69
C PHE A 115 -0.53 1.31 -2.88
N LYS A 116 0.18 1.79 -1.87
CA LYS A 116 0.94 3.05 -1.98
C LYS A 116 2.23 2.78 -2.74
N GLN A 117 2.48 3.55 -3.77
CA GLN A 117 3.71 3.49 -4.56
C GLN A 117 4.34 4.86 -4.71
N HIS A 118 5.66 4.85 -4.83
CA HIS A 118 6.45 5.98 -5.24
C HIS A 118 7.08 5.68 -6.58
N ALA A 119 7.12 6.67 -7.48
CA ALA A 119 7.84 6.57 -8.73
C ALA A 119 8.80 7.75 -8.90
N THR A 120 9.95 7.49 -9.51
CA THR A 120 10.91 8.50 -9.93
C THR A 120 11.23 8.32 -11.40
N TYR A 121 10.89 9.32 -12.19
CA TYR A 121 11.21 9.42 -13.61
C TYR A 121 12.39 10.37 -13.79
N VAL A 122 13.39 9.97 -14.56
CA VAL A 122 14.51 10.83 -14.95
C VAL A 122 14.44 11.05 -16.45
N TRP A 123 14.25 12.30 -16.85
CA TRP A 123 14.29 12.72 -18.23
C TRP A 123 15.64 13.33 -18.55
N ALA A 124 16.31 12.86 -19.59
CA ALA A 124 17.58 13.39 -20.06
C ALA A 124 17.57 13.60 -21.58
N PRO A 125 18.47 14.42 -22.13
CA PRO A 125 18.62 14.57 -23.57
C PRO A 125 19.07 13.26 -24.22
N THR A 126 18.41 12.85 -25.29
CA THR A 126 18.86 11.78 -26.20
C THR A 126 18.93 12.35 -27.63
N PRO A 127 19.49 11.61 -28.61
CA PRO A 127 19.51 12.04 -30.01
C PRO A 127 18.11 12.39 -30.57
N ASP A 128 17.06 11.71 -30.10
CA ASP A 128 15.66 11.93 -30.52
C ASP A 128 14.92 12.98 -29.67
N GLY A 129 15.69 13.77 -28.90
CA GLY A 129 15.20 14.75 -27.95
C GLY A 129 15.04 14.17 -26.53
N PRO A 130 14.54 14.95 -25.57
CA PRO A 130 14.39 14.48 -24.19
C PRO A 130 13.50 13.22 -24.09
N ARG A 131 13.96 12.22 -23.35
CA ARG A 131 13.24 10.96 -23.07
C ARG A 131 13.43 10.55 -21.61
N ILE A 132 12.57 9.65 -21.13
CA ILE A 132 12.76 8.96 -19.85
C ILE A 132 13.90 7.96 -20.02
N VAL A 133 15.02 8.20 -19.34
CA VAL A 133 16.21 7.33 -19.35
C VAL A 133 16.31 6.46 -18.09
N HIS A 134 15.57 6.82 -17.03
CA HIS A 134 15.45 5.99 -15.84
C HIS A 134 14.05 6.09 -15.25
N LEU A 135 13.50 4.95 -14.83
CA LEU A 135 12.27 4.84 -14.07
C LEU A 135 12.48 3.89 -12.89
N HIS A 136 12.26 4.38 -11.69
CA HIS A 136 12.20 3.55 -10.49
C HIS A 136 10.82 3.65 -9.85
N VAL A 137 10.18 2.52 -9.60
CA VAL A 137 8.91 2.40 -8.89
C VAL A 137 9.12 1.51 -7.67
N SER A 138 8.67 1.96 -6.50
CA SER A 138 8.80 1.21 -5.24
C SER A 138 7.47 1.15 -4.51
N ASN A 139 7.17 0.01 -3.88
CA ASN A 139 6.09 -0.04 -2.89
C ASN A 139 6.50 0.80 -1.67
N ALA A 140 5.56 1.61 -1.19
CA ALA A 140 5.76 2.54 -0.07
C ALA A 140 5.15 2.00 1.25
N THR A 141 4.74 0.73 1.25
CA THR A 141 4.41 0.00 2.47
C THR A 141 5.70 -0.31 3.22
N ASP A 142 5.76 0.04 4.50
CA ASP A 142 6.82 -0.43 5.39
C ASP A 142 6.85 -1.97 5.33
N ALA A 143 8.05 -2.54 5.20
CA ALA A 143 8.28 -3.94 4.87
C ALA A 143 7.30 -4.88 5.60
N ASN A 144 6.43 -5.53 4.84
CA ASN A 144 5.63 -6.62 5.37
C ASN A 144 6.50 -7.89 5.31
N PRO A 145 6.95 -8.45 6.45
CA PRO A 145 7.78 -9.67 6.48
C PRO A 145 7.06 -10.91 5.91
N LEU A 146 5.79 -10.79 5.52
CA LEU A 146 4.98 -11.85 4.92
C LEU A 146 4.84 -11.73 3.39
N LEU A 147 5.48 -10.77 2.72
CA LEU A 147 5.51 -10.73 1.25
C LEU A 147 6.47 -11.81 0.72
N PRO A 148 5.99 -12.85 0.02
CA PRO A 148 6.87 -13.81 -0.63
C PRO A 148 7.63 -13.15 -1.78
N SER A 149 8.73 -13.77 -2.21
CA SER A 149 9.44 -13.36 -3.43
C SER A 149 8.61 -13.71 -4.67
N LEU A 150 8.44 -12.75 -5.58
CA LEU A 150 7.84 -13.01 -6.89
C LEU A 150 8.86 -13.72 -7.78
N ASP A 151 8.55 -14.93 -8.25
CA ASP A 151 9.43 -15.66 -9.16
C ASP A 151 9.42 -15.00 -10.56
N PRO A 152 10.55 -15.00 -11.29
CA PRO A 152 10.61 -14.48 -12.65
C PRO A 152 9.55 -15.12 -13.57
N GLY A 153 8.76 -14.30 -14.25
CA GLY A 153 7.70 -14.74 -15.18
C GLY A 153 6.30 -14.86 -14.57
N GLN A 154 6.15 -14.70 -13.25
CA GLN A 154 4.84 -14.58 -12.61
C GLN A 154 4.27 -13.15 -12.77
N ASN A 155 2.95 -13.03 -12.92
CA ASN A 155 2.27 -11.74 -13.00
C ASN A 155 2.26 -11.08 -11.62
N ALA A 156 2.94 -9.95 -11.46
CA ALA A 156 3.06 -9.26 -10.18
C ALA A 156 1.72 -8.80 -9.59
N ILE A 157 0.75 -8.42 -10.45
CA ILE A 157 -0.58 -7.97 -10.03
C ILE A 157 -1.42 -9.16 -9.56
N GLU A 158 -1.35 -10.28 -10.27
CA GLU A 158 -2.02 -11.53 -9.89
C GLU A 158 -1.40 -12.13 -8.63
N PHE A 159 -0.08 -12.11 -8.52
CA PHE A 159 0.63 -12.49 -7.30
C PHE A 159 0.17 -11.66 -6.09
N LEU A 160 0.05 -10.34 -6.24
CA LEU A 160 -0.54 -9.47 -5.20
C LEU A 160 -2.00 -9.82 -4.93
N TYR A 161 -2.77 -10.18 -5.96
CA TYR A 161 -4.17 -10.57 -5.81
C TYR A 161 -4.28 -11.88 -5.01
N GLU A 162 -3.57 -12.93 -5.39
CA GLU A 162 -3.60 -14.26 -4.80
C GLU A 162 -2.99 -14.32 -3.39
N HIS A 163 -1.83 -13.68 -3.17
CA HIS A 163 -1.14 -13.74 -1.87
C HIS A 163 -1.79 -12.86 -0.80
N PHE A 164 -2.59 -11.87 -1.19
CA PHE A 164 -3.38 -11.07 -0.25
C PHE A 164 -4.84 -11.53 -0.16
N ASP A 165 -5.44 -12.17 -1.18
CA ASP A 165 -6.71 -12.91 -1.01
C ASP A 165 -6.51 -14.09 -0.04
N ALA A 166 -5.32 -14.71 -0.02
CA ALA A 166 -4.98 -15.75 0.96
C ALA A 166 -4.81 -15.23 2.41
N GLN A 167 -4.58 -13.92 2.60
CA GLN A 167 -4.57 -13.27 3.92
C GLN A 167 -5.86 -12.48 4.23
N GLY A 168 -6.81 -12.44 3.30
CA GLY A 168 -8.12 -11.84 3.45
C GLY A 168 -9.11 -12.84 4.03
N SER A 169 -9.28 -12.80 5.35
CA SER A 169 -10.47 -13.39 5.98
C SER A 169 -11.71 -12.89 5.22
N GLY A 170 -12.54 -13.78 4.65
CA GLY A 170 -13.81 -13.44 3.99
C GLY A 170 -14.89 -12.83 4.89
N ALA A 171 -14.50 -12.07 5.92
CA ALA A 171 -15.37 -11.36 6.83
C ALA A 171 -15.64 -9.95 6.30
N GLY A 172 -16.91 -9.52 6.33
CA GLY A 172 -17.31 -8.17 5.94
C GLY A 172 -16.60 -7.07 6.75
N LYS A 173 -16.69 -5.82 6.29
CA LYS A 173 -16.18 -4.65 7.00
C LYS A 173 -16.88 -4.50 8.37
N LEU A 174 -16.11 -4.16 9.40
CA LEU A 174 -16.59 -3.84 10.73
C LEU A 174 -16.92 -2.35 10.80
N SER A 175 -18.02 -1.99 11.45
CA SER A 175 -18.43 -0.60 11.61
C SER A 175 -18.54 -0.27 13.09
N PHE A 176 -17.82 0.76 13.52
CA PHE A 176 -17.81 1.25 14.89
C PHE A 176 -18.24 2.71 14.92
N ARG A 177 -19.05 3.10 15.91
CA ARG A 177 -19.32 4.51 16.18
C ARG A 177 -18.52 4.95 17.38
N ASP A 178 -17.70 5.98 17.22
CA ASP A 178 -16.87 6.50 18.31
C ASP A 178 -17.68 7.37 19.29
N THR A 179 -17.00 7.90 20.31
CA THR A 179 -17.62 8.74 21.33
C THR A 179 -18.06 10.12 20.83
N ASP A 180 -17.46 10.60 19.74
CA ASP A 180 -17.74 11.91 19.14
C ASP A 180 -18.86 11.82 18.09
N GLY A 181 -19.23 10.59 17.70
CA GLY A 181 -20.35 10.27 16.82
C GLY A 181 -19.94 9.85 15.41
N ASP A 182 -18.64 9.87 15.11
CA ASP A 182 -18.08 9.48 13.82
C ASP A 182 -18.15 7.96 13.64
N VAL A 183 -18.34 7.53 12.39
CA VAL A 183 -18.42 6.12 12.01
C VAL A 183 -17.10 5.69 11.39
N HIS A 184 -16.44 4.74 12.04
CA HIS A 184 -15.20 4.12 11.61
C HIS A 184 -15.51 2.77 10.97
N VAL A 185 -15.23 2.63 9.67
CA VAL A 185 -15.42 1.37 8.94
C VAL A 185 -14.05 0.75 8.67
N LEU A 186 -13.76 -0.38 9.32
CA LEU A 186 -12.46 -1.04 9.31
C LEU A 186 -12.55 -2.46 8.74
N HIS A 187 -11.52 -2.89 8.02
CA HIS A 187 -11.32 -4.31 7.76
C HIS A 187 -10.81 -5.01 9.04
N PRO A 188 -11.23 -6.26 9.34
CA PRO A 188 -10.74 -7.03 10.50
C PRO A 188 -9.22 -7.00 10.70
N ASN A 189 -8.46 -7.22 9.62
CA ASN A 189 -7.00 -7.20 9.65
C ASN A 189 -6.38 -5.84 10.04
N GLU A 190 -7.12 -4.74 9.99
CA GLU A 190 -6.63 -3.43 10.46
C GLU A 190 -6.57 -3.35 11.98
N LEU A 191 -7.35 -4.17 12.70
CA LEU A 191 -7.41 -4.14 14.15
C LEU A 191 -6.22 -4.89 14.76
N TYR A 192 -5.62 -4.28 15.79
CA TYR A 192 -4.65 -4.93 16.66
C TYR A 192 -5.34 -5.52 17.89
N ALA A 193 -6.10 -4.67 18.58
CA ALA A 193 -6.75 -5.03 19.82
C ALA A 193 -7.97 -4.16 20.11
N ILE A 194 -8.84 -4.65 20.98
CA ILE A 194 -9.87 -3.88 21.65
C ILE A 194 -9.63 -3.99 23.15
N GLU A 195 -9.47 -2.85 23.80
CA GLU A 195 -9.17 -2.72 25.21
C GLU A 195 -10.39 -2.20 25.96
N SER A 196 -10.68 -2.74 27.14
CA SER A 196 -11.68 -2.16 28.03
C SER A 196 -11.12 -0.91 28.71
N ASP A 197 -11.83 0.21 28.61
CA ASP A 197 -11.54 1.47 29.32
C ASP A 197 -12.79 1.92 30.09
N GLY A 198 -12.95 1.41 31.32
CA GLY A 198 -14.11 1.68 32.16
C GLY A 198 -15.43 1.27 31.47
N PRO A 199 -16.39 2.20 31.25
CA PRO A 199 -17.64 1.90 30.56
C PRO A 199 -17.52 1.88 29.02
N ARG A 200 -16.31 2.10 28.49
CA ARG A 200 -16.02 2.18 27.05
C ARG A 200 -15.03 1.11 26.65
N CYS A 201 -14.84 0.97 25.34
CA CYS A 201 -13.70 0.25 24.79
C CYS A 201 -12.85 1.19 23.93
N VAL A 202 -11.57 0.87 23.80
CA VAL A 202 -10.64 1.53 22.88
C VAL A 202 -10.33 0.55 21.77
N ILE A 203 -10.66 0.92 20.53
CA ILE A 203 -10.26 0.19 19.33
C ILE A 203 -8.85 0.64 18.98
N ARG A 204 -7.91 -0.31 18.86
CA ARG A 204 -6.57 -0.07 18.34
C ARG A 204 -6.43 -0.70 16.97
N HIS A 205 -5.95 0.10 16.03
CA HIS A 205 -5.78 -0.31 14.65
C HIS A 205 -4.52 0.33 14.04
N ALA A 206 -4.16 -0.06 12.82
CA ALA A 206 -2.93 0.35 12.14
C ALA A 206 -2.73 1.88 11.99
N HIS A 207 -3.78 2.69 12.13
CA HIS A 207 -3.72 4.14 11.96
C HIS A 207 -3.95 4.93 13.26
N GLY A 208 -4.04 4.24 14.41
CA GLY A 208 -4.19 4.87 15.70
C GLY A 208 -5.20 4.16 16.59
N LYS A 209 -5.96 4.95 17.36
CA LYS A 209 -6.95 4.44 18.29
C LYS A 209 -8.10 5.40 18.47
N PHE A 210 -9.29 4.87 18.72
CA PHE A 210 -10.48 5.65 19.05
C PHE A 210 -11.33 4.93 20.11
N ALA A 211 -12.10 5.71 20.86
CA ALA A 211 -12.96 5.18 21.91
C ALA A 211 -14.37 4.91 21.37
N VAL A 212 -14.94 3.76 21.72
CA VAL A 212 -16.31 3.36 21.37
C VAL A 212 -17.13 3.12 22.63
N ARG A 213 -18.44 3.36 22.54
CA ARG A 213 -19.38 3.00 23.61
C ARG A 213 -19.74 1.53 23.49
N GLY A 214 -19.63 0.78 24.58
CA GLY A 214 -20.00 -0.62 24.62
C GLY A 214 -19.10 -1.46 25.51
N ALA A 215 -19.66 -2.55 26.02
CA ALA A 215 -18.88 -3.54 26.75
C ALA A 215 -18.07 -4.39 25.78
N LEU A 216 -16.86 -4.78 26.18
CA LEU A 216 -15.96 -5.59 25.36
C LEU A 216 -16.60 -6.93 24.95
N ALA A 217 -17.46 -7.51 25.78
CA ALA A 217 -18.22 -8.73 25.48
C ALA A 217 -19.32 -8.54 24.43
N SER A 218 -19.84 -7.32 24.24
CA SER A 218 -20.79 -7.01 23.17
C SER A 218 -20.05 -6.89 21.85
N LEU A 219 -18.94 -6.15 21.83
CA LEU A 219 -18.10 -5.99 20.65
C LEU A 219 -17.55 -7.33 20.16
N GLU A 220 -17.13 -8.22 21.08
CA GLU A 220 -16.65 -9.57 20.74
C GLU A 220 -17.65 -10.39 19.90
N LYS A 221 -18.96 -10.19 20.07
CA LYS A 221 -20.00 -10.90 19.30
C LYS A 221 -20.15 -10.39 17.87
N GLU A 222 -19.75 -9.15 17.62
CA GLU A 222 -19.81 -8.50 16.31
C GLU A 222 -18.56 -8.80 15.48
N LEU A 223 -17.54 -9.39 16.10
CA LEU A 223 -16.27 -9.72 15.46
C LEU A 223 -16.26 -11.16 14.91
N PRO A 224 -15.53 -11.40 13.81
CA PRO A 224 -15.28 -12.75 13.31
C PRO A 224 -14.50 -13.57 14.35
N ALA A 225 -15.16 -14.54 14.98
CA ALA A 225 -14.57 -15.33 16.06
C ALA A 225 -13.29 -16.09 15.66
N LYS A 226 -13.09 -16.35 14.36
CA LYS A 226 -11.87 -16.99 13.82
C LYS A 226 -10.65 -16.08 13.85
N ASP A 227 -10.85 -14.77 13.77
CA ASP A 227 -9.78 -13.78 13.59
C ASP A 227 -9.42 -13.10 14.92
N PHE A 228 -10.30 -13.18 15.93
CA PHE A 228 -10.15 -12.48 17.20
C PHE A 228 -10.14 -13.42 18.41
N LEU A 229 -9.19 -13.20 19.30
CA LEU A 229 -9.01 -13.95 20.54
C LEU A 229 -9.20 -13.06 21.76
N ARG A 230 -10.08 -13.48 22.66
CA ARG A 230 -10.24 -12.85 23.96
C ARG A 230 -9.20 -13.38 24.94
N LEU A 231 -8.09 -12.65 25.08
CA LEU A 231 -6.94 -13.04 25.91
C LEU A 231 -7.20 -12.82 27.41
N HIS A 232 -7.84 -11.70 27.77
CA HIS A 232 -8.13 -11.35 29.16
C HIS A 232 -9.50 -10.69 29.29
N ARG A 233 -9.99 -10.50 30.53
CA ARG A 233 -11.25 -9.77 30.76
C ARG A 233 -11.22 -8.34 30.19
N SER A 234 -10.03 -7.77 30.04
CA SER A 234 -9.82 -6.39 29.57
C SER A 234 -9.37 -6.26 28.13
N CYS A 235 -9.10 -7.34 27.40
CA CYS A 235 -8.60 -7.22 26.03
C CYS A 235 -9.00 -8.39 25.13
N LEU A 236 -9.25 -8.03 23.88
CA LEU A 236 -9.44 -8.92 22.75
C LEU A 236 -8.46 -8.51 21.66
N VAL A 237 -7.81 -9.48 21.02
CA VAL A 237 -6.65 -9.25 20.14
C VAL A 237 -6.87 -9.98 18.82
N HIS A 238 -6.40 -9.41 17.71
CA HIS A 238 -6.42 -10.07 16.43
C HIS A 238 -5.36 -11.19 16.37
N ARG A 239 -5.79 -12.42 16.09
CA ARG A 239 -4.94 -13.63 16.13
C ARG A 239 -3.72 -13.51 15.23
N GLY A 240 -3.91 -13.02 14.01
CA GLY A 240 -2.83 -12.82 13.03
C GLY A 240 -1.82 -11.71 13.37
N ARG A 241 -2.04 -10.96 14.46
CA ARG A 241 -1.13 -9.91 14.92
C ARG A 241 -0.23 -10.35 16.06
N ILE A 242 -0.46 -11.55 16.62
CA ILE A 242 0.34 -12.09 17.72
C ILE A 242 1.68 -12.60 17.14
N ALA A 243 2.77 -11.98 17.55
CA ALA A 243 4.14 -12.32 17.16
C ALA A 243 4.74 -13.41 18.07
N SER A 244 4.52 -13.33 19.39
CA SER A 244 4.93 -14.36 20.35
C SER A 244 4.03 -14.40 21.58
N ILE A 245 4.09 -15.51 22.32
CA ILE A 245 3.41 -15.68 23.60
C ILE A 245 4.43 -16.14 24.64
N GLU A 246 4.66 -15.31 25.65
CA GLU A 246 5.67 -15.53 26.71
C GLU A 246 5.07 -15.13 28.06
N ASP A 247 5.31 -15.90 29.12
CA ASP A 247 4.96 -15.53 30.51
C ASP A 247 3.54 -14.97 30.72
N HIS A 248 2.52 -15.60 30.14
CA HIS A 248 1.12 -15.15 30.20
C HIS A 248 0.88 -13.77 29.56
N GLN A 249 1.71 -13.39 28.60
CA GLN A 249 1.56 -12.22 27.75
C GLN A 249 1.57 -12.63 26.28
N ALA A 250 0.83 -11.91 25.45
CA ALA A 250 0.94 -11.96 24.00
C ALA A 250 1.63 -10.68 23.51
N LEU A 251 2.73 -10.82 22.78
CA LEU A 251 3.41 -9.72 22.09
C LEU A 251 2.88 -9.62 20.66
N LEU A 252 2.51 -8.42 20.22
CA LEU A 252 2.03 -8.19 18.85
C LEU A 252 3.14 -7.69 17.92
N ASP A 253 2.87 -7.73 16.62
CA ASP A 253 3.75 -7.24 15.54
C ASP A 253 4.04 -5.72 15.63
N ASP A 254 3.16 -4.94 16.25
CA ASP A 254 3.35 -3.52 16.54
C ASP A 254 4.18 -3.26 17.82
N GLY A 255 4.64 -4.31 18.51
CA GLY A 255 5.41 -4.26 19.75
C GLY A 255 4.56 -4.07 21.02
N SER A 256 3.24 -4.00 20.92
CA SER A 256 2.35 -3.94 22.09
C SER A 256 2.21 -5.31 22.78
N SER A 257 1.94 -5.31 24.09
CA SER A 257 1.85 -6.53 24.90
C SER A 257 0.53 -6.59 25.67
N TYR A 258 -0.10 -7.76 25.66
CA TYR A 258 -1.41 -8.01 26.26
C TYR A 258 -1.41 -9.19 27.22
N PRO A 259 -2.02 -9.06 28.42
CA PRO A 259 -2.09 -10.16 29.37
C PRO A 259 -3.03 -11.27 28.88
N ILE A 260 -2.70 -12.50 29.25
CA ILE A 260 -3.50 -13.70 29.02
C ILE A 260 -4.00 -14.19 30.38
N ALA A 261 -5.32 -14.36 30.52
CA ALA A 261 -5.90 -14.92 31.73
C ALA A 261 -5.38 -16.35 31.97
N GLU A 262 -4.98 -16.67 33.22
CA GLU A 262 -4.43 -17.98 33.59
C GLU A 262 -5.28 -19.15 33.09
N ARG A 263 -6.60 -19.05 33.25
CA ARG A 263 -7.57 -20.07 32.80
C ARG A 263 -7.57 -20.28 31.28
N ARG A 264 -7.25 -19.25 30.49
CA ARG A 264 -7.23 -19.28 29.02
C ARG A 264 -5.85 -19.60 28.44
N SER A 265 -4.81 -19.56 29.26
CA SER A 265 -3.43 -19.76 28.82
C SER A 265 -3.19 -21.14 28.23
N ARG A 266 -3.81 -22.21 28.78
CA ARG A 266 -3.70 -23.57 28.21
C ARG A 266 -4.37 -23.72 26.85
N GLU A 267 -5.60 -23.22 26.70
CA GLU A 267 -6.37 -23.30 25.44
C GLU A 267 -5.70 -22.49 24.33
N ILE A 268 -5.20 -21.29 24.66
CA ILE A 268 -4.50 -20.43 23.70
C ILE A 268 -3.18 -21.08 23.28
N LYS A 269 -2.35 -21.57 24.21
CA LYS A 269 -1.09 -22.27 23.88
C LYS A 269 -1.32 -23.48 22.97
N GLN A 270 -2.31 -24.32 23.27
CA GLN A 270 -2.66 -25.47 22.42
C GLN A 270 -3.13 -25.06 21.02
N SER A 271 -3.87 -23.95 20.89
CA SER A 271 -4.31 -23.46 19.58
C SER A 271 -3.14 -22.99 18.70
N PHE A 272 -2.03 -22.53 19.29
CA PHE A 272 -0.85 -22.06 18.57
C PHE A 272 0.17 -23.18 18.31
N GLU A 273 0.31 -24.15 19.23
CA GLU A 273 1.16 -25.34 19.02
C GLU A 273 0.69 -26.25 17.87
N LEU A 274 -0.61 -26.23 17.54
CA LEU A 274 -1.17 -27.00 16.40
C LEU A 274 -1.02 -26.30 15.04
N THR A 275 -0.42 -25.10 14.99
CA THR A 275 -0.24 -24.31 13.75
C THR A 275 1.24 -24.12 13.38
N LEU A 276 2.16 -24.74 14.12
CA LEU A 276 3.59 -24.88 13.79
C LEU A 276 3.87 -26.31 13.31
#